data_AF-A0A6N9END1-F1
#
_entry.id   AF-A0A6N9END1-F1
#
_cell.length_a   1.000
_cell.length_b   1.000
_cell.length_c   1.000
_cell.angle_alpha   90.00
_cell.angle_beta   90.00
_cell.angle_gamma   90.00
#
_symmetry.space_group_name_H-M   'P 1'
#
loop_
_entity.id
_entity.type
_entity.pdbx_description
1 polymer ?
#
loop_
_entity_poly.entity_id
_entity_poly.type
_entity_poly.pdbx_seq_one_letter_code
_entity_poly.pdbx_strand_id
1 'polypeptide(L)'
;PVTHPCYYGIDTDTQDQLVAARLPLEQIRQHLGVDSLAYLSREGMLRATRQQDYPFCTACFDGQYPIPPNEEMGTSKLRLESGQSRPS
;
A
#
# COMPACT_ATOMS: atom_id res chain seq x y z
N PRO A 1 -0.53 -5.80 5.07
CA PRO A 1 -1.44 -5.32 3.99
C PRO A 1 -0.89 -4.01 3.44
N VAL A 2 -0.92 -3.80 2.12
CA VAL A 2 -0.53 -2.50 1.54
C VAL A 2 -1.72 -1.54 1.71
N THR A 3 -1.55 -0.54 2.56
CA THR A 3 -2.61 0.40 2.97
C THR A 3 -2.26 1.84 2.65
N HIS A 4 -1.03 2.12 2.25
CA HIS A 4 -0.56 3.45 1.89
C HIS A 4 0.19 3.45 0.56
N PRO A 5 0.07 4.55 -0.21
CA PRO A 5 0.78 4.74 -1.48
C PRO A 5 2.30 4.82 -1.29
N CYS A 6 3.09 4.17 -2.13
CA CYS A 6 4.54 4.42 -2.14
C CYS A 6 4.87 5.79 -2.76
N TYR A 7 5.86 6.48 -2.19
CA TYR A 7 6.40 7.74 -2.72
C TYR A 7 7.89 7.66 -3.11
N TYR A 8 8.51 6.48 -3.00
CA TYR A 8 9.94 6.27 -3.23
C TYR A 8 10.22 5.47 -4.52
N GLY A 9 9.33 5.60 -5.52
CA GLY A 9 9.55 5.07 -6.87
C GLY A 9 8.92 3.71 -7.16
N ILE A 10 8.15 3.12 -6.24
CA ILE A 10 7.29 1.97 -6.55
C ILE A 10 5.92 2.50 -7.01
N ASP A 11 5.50 2.07 -8.20
CA ASP A 11 4.18 2.37 -8.73
C ASP A 11 3.10 1.63 -7.92
N THR A 12 2.18 2.38 -7.34
CA THR A 12 1.10 1.89 -6.47
C THR A 12 -0.09 2.82 -6.66
N ASP A 13 -1.32 2.37 -6.48
CA ASP A 13 -2.48 3.26 -6.60
C ASP A 13 -2.55 4.33 -5.48
N THR A 14 -3.53 5.25 -5.58
CA THR A 14 -3.85 6.17 -4.47
C THR A 14 -4.43 5.42 -3.27
N GLN A 15 -4.36 6.04 -2.09
CA GLN A 15 -4.84 5.39 -0.86
C GLN A 15 -6.31 4.99 -0.92
N ASP A 16 -7.15 5.78 -1.60
CA ASP A 16 -8.57 5.51 -1.80
C ASP A 16 -8.86 4.44 -2.88
N GLN A 17 -7.86 3.99 -3.62
CA GLN A 17 -7.96 2.87 -4.55
C GLN A 17 -7.41 1.56 -3.96
N LEU A 18 -6.65 1.64 -2.86
CA LEU A 18 -6.15 0.46 -2.15
C LEU A 18 -7.27 -0.21 -1.33
N VAL A 19 -7.67 -1.42 -1.74
CA VAL A 19 -8.75 -2.18 -1.07
C VAL A 19 -8.50 -2.38 0.43
N ALA A 20 -7.25 -2.64 0.83
CA ALA A 20 -6.87 -2.87 2.22
C ALA A 20 -6.80 -1.59 3.06
N ALA A 21 -6.78 -0.41 2.43
CA ALA A 21 -6.89 0.86 3.11
C ALA A 21 -8.35 1.22 3.44
N ARG A 22 -9.31 0.66 2.68
CA ARG A 22 -10.73 1.03 2.73
C ARG A 22 -11.63 0.01 3.40
N LEU A 23 -11.31 -1.27 3.26
CA LEU A 23 -12.18 -2.35 3.71
C LEU A 23 -11.51 -3.15 4.84
N PRO A 24 -12.28 -3.58 5.86
CA PRO A 24 -11.80 -4.55 6.82
C PRO A 24 -11.58 -5.91 6.15
N LEU A 25 -10.69 -6.73 6.72
CA LEU A 25 -10.28 -8.03 6.15
C LEU A 25 -11.46 -8.91 5.72
N GLU A 26 -12.50 -9.00 6.52
CA GLU A 26 -13.68 -9.83 6.23
C GLU A 26 -14.45 -9.33 5.00
N GLN A 27 -14.56 -8.01 4.80
CA GLN A 27 -15.17 -7.46 3.60
C GLN A 27 -14.30 -7.69 2.36
N ILE A 28 -12.97 -7.65 2.50
CA ILE A 28 -12.05 -8.00 1.40
C ILE A 28 -12.22 -9.47 1.02
N ARG A 29 -12.28 -10.36 2.01
CA ARG A 29 -12.52 -11.81 1.79
C ARG A 29 -13.80 -12.05 1.01
N GLN A 30 -14.89 -11.40 1.42
CA GLN A 30 -16.18 -11.47 0.74
C GLN A 30 -16.13 -10.88 -0.68
N HIS A 31 -15.49 -9.72 -0.85
CA HIS A 31 -15.32 -9.05 -2.14
C HIS A 31 -14.56 -9.94 -3.15
N LEU A 32 -13.56 -10.68 -2.69
CA LEU A 32 -12.80 -11.63 -3.50
C LEU A 32 -13.51 -12.98 -3.70
N GLY A 33 -14.56 -13.28 -2.94
CA GLY A 33 -15.31 -14.53 -3.04
C GLY A 33 -14.54 -15.78 -2.58
N VAL A 34 -13.60 -15.63 -1.64
CA VAL A 34 -12.73 -16.74 -1.18
C VAL A 34 -13.15 -17.27 0.20
N ASP A 35 -12.90 -18.56 0.46
CA ASP A 35 -13.27 -19.19 1.73
C ASP A 35 -12.47 -18.64 2.92
N SER A 36 -11.20 -18.29 2.70
CA SER A 36 -10.32 -17.72 3.72
C SER A 36 -9.37 -16.69 3.12
N LEU A 37 -9.00 -15.70 3.93
CA LEU A 37 -8.02 -14.68 3.58
C LEU A 37 -7.24 -14.27 4.83
N ALA A 38 -5.92 -14.18 4.71
CA ALA A 38 -5.05 -13.69 5.76
C ALA A 38 -3.90 -12.87 5.15
N TYR A 39 -3.39 -11.90 5.91
CA TYR A 39 -2.18 -11.16 5.55
C TYR A 39 -0.96 -11.71 6.30
N LEU A 40 0.20 -11.68 5.65
CA LEU A 40 1.48 -11.85 6.34
C LEU A 40 1.66 -10.73 7.38
N SER A 41 2.08 -11.08 8.59
CA SER A 41 2.37 -10.09 9.62
C SER A 41 3.60 -9.26 9.25
N ARG A 42 3.62 -7.98 9.62
CA ARG A 42 4.75 -7.08 9.35
C ARG A 42 6.05 -7.62 9.94
N GLU A 43 6.00 -8.11 11.18
CA GLU A 43 7.17 -8.72 11.82
C GLU A 43 7.62 -10.00 11.09
N GLY A 44 6.69 -10.85 10.66
CA GLY A 44 7.01 -12.06 9.90
C GLY A 44 7.69 -11.73 8.58
N MET A 45 7.20 -10.70 7.88
CA MET A 45 7.82 -10.17 6.66
C MET A 45 9.24 -9.66 6.92
N LEU A 46 9.47 -8.86 7.96
CA LEU A 46 10.80 -8.36 8.30
C LEU A 46 11.76 -9.48 8.69
N ARG A 47 11.33 -10.44 9.51
CA ARG A 47 12.15 -11.60 9.90
C ARG A 47 12.58 -12.44 8.71
N ALA A 48 11.72 -12.57 7.69
CA ALA A 48 12.03 -13.35 6.49
C ALA A 48 13.22 -12.80 5.69
N THR A 49 13.54 -11.50 5.82
CA THR A 49 14.71 -10.88 5.17
C THR A 49 16.06 -11.39 5.71
N ARG A 50 16.07 -11.97 6.92
CA ARG A 50 17.29 -12.35 7.67
C ARG A 50 18.24 -11.17 7.93
N GLN A 51 17.73 -9.94 7.92
CA GLN A 51 18.48 -8.71 8.19
C GLN A 51 17.84 -7.99 9.38
N GLN A 52 18.15 -8.44 10.61
CA GLN A 52 17.45 -7.98 11.81
C GLN A 52 17.68 -6.49 12.13
N ASP A 53 18.86 -5.96 11.82
CA ASP A 53 19.25 -4.59 12.14
C ASP A 53 19.15 -3.61 10.95
N TYR A 54 18.64 -4.07 9.80
CA TYR A 54 18.55 -3.22 8.62
C TYR A 54 17.25 -2.38 8.65
N PRO A 55 17.33 -1.04 8.52
CA PRO A 55 16.17 -0.16 8.60
C PRO A 55 15.39 -0.18 7.28
N PHE A 56 14.61 -1.24 7.04
CA PHE A 56 13.72 -1.31 5.88
C PHE A 56 12.63 -0.23 5.94
N CYS A 57 12.35 0.39 4.79
CA CYS A 57 11.16 1.21 4.64
C CYS A 57 9.91 0.31 4.70
N THR A 58 8.98 0.62 5.61
CA THR A 58 7.71 -0.09 5.76
C THR A 58 6.48 0.80 5.57
N ALA A 59 6.68 2.02 5.06
CA ALA A 59 5.66 3.06 5.00
C ALA A 59 4.40 2.65 4.21
N CYS A 60 4.52 1.80 3.20
CA CYS A 60 3.38 1.26 2.45
C CYS A 60 2.41 0.42 3.31
N PHE A 61 2.88 -0.07 4.47
CA PHE A 61 2.13 -0.93 5.38
C PHE A 61 1.67 -0.20 6.65
N ASP A 62 2.45 0.75 7.15
CA ASP A 62 2.22 1.42 8.44
C ASP A 62 2.07 2.95 8.35
N GLY A 63 2.26 3.55 7.17
CA GLY A 63 2.19 4.99 6.94
C GLY A 63 3.36 5.79 7.51
N GLN A 64 4.38 5.15 8.07
CA GLN A 64 5.54 5.83 8.66
C GLN A 64 6.62 6.08 7.61
N TYR A 65 6.55 7.23 6.95
CA TYR A 65 7.53 7.66 5.96
C TYR A 65 8.77 8.26 6.64
N PRO A 66 9.97 7.67 6.49
CA PRO A 66 11.20 8.24 7.05
C PRO A 66 11.52 9.63 6.50
N ILE A 67 11.14 9.87 5.24
CA ILE A 67 11.20 11.18 4.58
C ILE A 67 9.77 11.53 4.15
N PRO A 68 9.15 12.58 4.72
CA PRO A 68 7.76 12.91 4.41
C PRO A 68 7.62 13.27 2.92
N PRO A 69 6.56 12.77 2.25
CA PRO A 69 6.29 13.19 0.87
C PRO A 69 5.99 14.68 0.85
N ASN A 70 6.60 15.42 -0.09
CA ASN A 70 6.21 16.81 -0.35
C ASN A 70 4.96 16.84 -1.25
N GLU A 71 4.30 18.01 -1.36
CA GLU A 71 3.08 18.15 -2.17
C GLU A 71 3.32 17.82 -3.66
N GLU A 72 4.54 18.07 -4.16
CA GLU A 72 4.94 17.72 -5.52
C GLU A 72 5.05 16.21 -5.75
N MET A 73 5.44 15.42 -4.75
CA MET A 73 5.51 13.96 -4.82
C MET A 73 4.11 13.34 -4.85
N GLY A 74 3.18 13.90 -4.07
CA GLY A 74 1.77 13.49 -4.11
C GLY A 74 1.14 13.69 -5.49
N THR A 75 1.43 14.82 -6.13
CA THR A 75 0.93 15.12 -7.49
C THR A 75 1.69 14.37 -8.58
N SER A 76 3.00 14.19 -8.45
CA SER A 76 3.84 13.49 -9.44
C SER A 76 3.46 12.04 -9.61
N LYS A 77 3.07 11.37 -8.52
CA LYS A 77 2.59 9.99 -8.55
C LYS A 77 1.41 9.81 -9.52
N LEU A 78 0.50 10.78 -9.55
CA LEU A 78 -0.75 10.74 -10.31
C LEU A 78 -0.65 11.31 -11.73
N ARG A 79 0.54 11.80 -12.13
CA ARG A 79 0.72 12.52 -13.40
C ARG A 79 0.40 11.69 -14.64
N LEU A 80 0.54 10.36 -14.56
CA LEU A 80 0.25 9.47 -15.68
C LEU A 80 -1.15 8.83 -15.58
N GLU A 81 -1.77 8.90 -14.39
CA GLU A 81 -3.07 8.28 -14.11
C GLU A 81 -4.26 9.20 -14.43
N SER A 82 -3.99 10.48 -14.72
CA SER A 82 -4.97 11.54 -14.99
C SER A 82 -5.86 11.32 -16.24
N GLY A 83 -5.76 10.15 -16.89
CA GLY A 83 -6.43 9.83 -18.16
C GLY A 83 -7.39 8.62 -18.13
N GLN A 84 -7.71 8.04 -16.98
CA GLN A 84 -8.64 6.90 -16.89
C GLN A 84 -9.93 7.21 -16.11
N SER A 85 -10.62 8.28 -16.47
CA SER A 85 -12.08 8.31 -16.27
C SER A 85 -12.74 7.62 -17.47
N ARG A 86 -13.04 6.32 -17.35
CA ARG A 86 -14.03 5.70 -18.25
C ARG A 86 -15.41 6.10 -17.72
N PRO A 87 -16.18 6.97 -18.39
CA PRO A 87 -17.59 7.12 -18.05
C PRO A 87 -18.31 5.81 -18.38
N SER A 88 -19.12 5.34 -17.43
CA SER A 88 -20.14 4.32 -17.67
C SER A 88 -21.22 4.84 -18.61
#